data_AF-A0A7X8LGM9-F1
#
_entry.id   AF-A0A7X8LGM9-F1
#
_cell.length_a   1.000
_cell.length_b   1.000
_cell.length_c   1.000
_cell.angle_alpha   90.00
_cell.angle_beta   90.00
_cell.angle_gamma   90.00
#
_symmetry.space_group_name_H-M   'P 1'
#
loop_
_entity.id
_entity.type
_entity.pdbx_description
1 polymer ?
#
loop_
_entity_poly.entity_id
_entity_poly.type
_entity_poly.pdbx_seq_one_letter_code
_entity_poly.pdbx_strand_id
1 'polypeptide(L)'
;MKMRRILAVLLIATFILSTPALAVDTSDLLIQEEVYTWGTLDIMKITNFTKYLDKEDYVNAIYPEEYGYAEGTDIITHCIEVYGSTTISTSDPSAYVAIYRLKELDGKLRFDVVLDTIEGDMFYDSESGEPPVIGDPVTLTEPGYYLIYKQYDAFDLTYVFVKLVASEEEPVEVTEEEVVEEAVEEEAVEEEAAEEPAEVVLAKEATAKPTTSNVLVDGVEVNFEAYNINDNNYFKLRDLAYILSKTANQFEVEWDAVNKVINLVRGQEYTPVGGEMEISEDLAEINASLNESKIFVDGEEIYLAAYTIDGNNYFKLRDVGQVMGFEVTWDSETKTIGINTSIE
;
A
#
# COMPACT_ATOMS: atom_id res chain seq x y z
N MET A 1 22.41 -23.07 -44.80
CA MET A 1 21.92 -21.72 -45.15
C MET A 1 21.17 -21.21 -43.92
N LYS A 2 21.83 -20.39 -43.10
CA LYS A 2 21.27 -19.86 -41.83
C LYS A 2 20.20 -18.82 -42.20
N MET A 3 18.94 -19.15 -42.00
CA MET A 3 17.85 -18.19 -42.16
C MET A 3 17.70 -17.46 -40.82
N ARG A 4 18.38 -16.31 -40.69
CA ARG A 4 18.09 -15.32 -39.66
C ARG A 4 16.64 -14.88 -39.87
N ARG A 5 15.72 -15.37 -39.03
CA ARG A 5 14.39 -14.78 -38.91
C ARG A 5 14.51 -13.61 -37.96
N ILE A 6 14.61 -12.42 -38.54
CA ILE A 6 14.42 -11.15 -37.86
C ILE A 6 12.93 -11.13 -37.50
N LEU A 7 12.60 -11.36 -36.23
CA LEU A 7 11.25 -11.15 -35.72
C LEU A 7 11.18 -9.68 -35.34
N ALA A 8 10.54 -8.88 -36.20
CA ALA A 8 10.20 -7.51 -35.88
C ALA A 8 9.02 -7.57 -34.88
N VAL A 9 9.31 -7.41 -33.60
CA VAL A 9 8.30 -7.01 -32.62
C VAL A 9 7.98 -5.56 -32.96
N LEU A 10 6.85 -5.35 -33.61
CA LEU A 10 6.37 -4.02 -33.92
C LEU A 10 5.76 -3.45 -32.62
N LEU A 11 6.61 -2.88 -31.77
CA LEU A 11 6.17 -2.14 -30.59
C LEU A 11 5.51 -0.84 -31.08
N ILE A 12 4.20 -0.88 -31.35
CA ILE A 12 3.43 0.34 -31.61
C ILE A 12 3.19 0.98 -30.24
N ALA A 13 4.12 1.85 -29.83
CA ALA A 13 3.85 2.81 -28.77
C ALA A 13 2.87 3.85 -29.33
N THR A 14 1.58 3.59 -29.18
CA THR A 14 0.54 4.56 -29.52
C THR A 14 0.57 5.65 -28.45
N PHE A 15 1.15 6.80 -28.77
CA PHE A 15 1.01 8.02 -27.97
C PHE A 15 -0.47 8.44 -28.00
N ILE A 16 -1.23 8.07 -26.98
CA ILE A 16 -2.54 8.67 -26.75
C ILE A 16 -2.27 10.04 -26.12
N LEU A 17 -2.28 11.08 -26.96
CA LEU A 17 -2.56 12.44 -26.52
C LEU A 17 -4.01 12.46 -26.03
N SER A 18 -4.24 12.08 -24.78
CA SER A 18 -5.53 12.29 -24.11
C SER A 18 -5.63 13.76 -23.75
N THR A 19 -6.60 14.45 -24.36
CA THR A 19 -7.08 15.76 -23.89
C THR A 19 -7.37 15.72 -22.40
N PRO A 20 -7.09 16.78 -21.60
CA PRO A 20 -7.35 16.76 -20.17
C PRO A 20 -8.86 16.76 -19.94
N ALA A 21 -9.44 15.58 -19.86
CA ALA A 21 -10.71 15.40 -19.19
C ALA A 21 -10.41 15.54 -17.70
N LEU A 22 -11.14 16.45 -17.01
CA LEU A 22 -11.18 16.49 -15.55
C LEU A 22 -11.40 15.05 -15.04
N ALA A 23 -10.36 14.43 -14.50
CA ALA A 23 -10.41 13.11 -13.91
C ALA A 23 -10.36 13.29 -12.40
N VAL A 24 -11.48 12.93 -11.79
CA VAL A 24 -11.63 12.68 -10.36
C VAL A 24 -10.56 11.67 -9.92
N ASP A 25 -9.96 11.96 -8.77
CA ASP A 25 -8.92 11.25 -8.04
C ASP A 25 -8.94 9.70 -8.15
N THR A 26 -8.20 9.14 -9.12
CA THR A 26 -7.81 7.71 -9.11
C THR A 26 -6.34 7.60 -9.48
N SER A 27 -5.46 7.51 -8.49
CA SER A 27 -4.01 7.24 -8.67
C SER A 27 -3.73 5.77 -8.99
N ASP A 28 -4.59 5.10 -9.76
CA ASP A 28 -4.38 3.71 -10.17
C ASP A 28 -3.82 3.67 -11.61
N LEU A 29 -2.79 2.86 -11.83
CA LEU A 29 -2.31 2.54 -13.16
C LEU A 29 -2.92 1.23 -13.66
N LEU A 30 -3.63 1.32 -14.78
CA LEU A 30 -4.15 0.17 -15.52
C LEU A 30 -3.27 -0.07 -16.74
N ILE A 31 -2.56 -1.20 -16.75
CA ILE A 31 -1.74 -1.62 -17.89
C ILE A 31 -2.60 -2.52 -18.76
N GLN A 32 -2.86 -2.04 -19.98
CA GLN A 32 -3.62 -2.75 -20.99
C GLN A 32 -2.74 -3.26 -22.12
N GLU A 33 -2.91 -4.54 -22.48
CA GLU A 33 -2.24 -5.15 -23.62
C GLU A 33 -3.24 -5.62 -24.68
N GLU A 34 -2.91 -5.38 -25.95
CA GLU A 34 -3.67 -5.87 -27.09
C GLU A 34 -3.08 -7.19 -27.57
N VAL A 35 -3.80 -8.28 -27.35
CA VAL A 35 -3.43 -9.58 -27.90
C VAL A 35 -3.95 -9.66 -29.33
N TYR A 36 -3.03 -9.78 -30.29
CA TYR A 36 -3.25 -9.64 -31.74
C TYR A 36 -4.43 -10.47 -32.30
N THR A 37 -4.82 -11.55 -31.61
CA THR A 37 -5.93 -12.42 -32.01
C THR A 37 -7.22 -12.21 -31.22
N TRP A 38 -7.19 -11.67 -30.00
CA TRP A 38 -8.32 -11.69 -29.07
C TRP A 38 -8.80 -10.30 -28.59
N GLY A 39 -8.09 -9.22 -28.95
CA GLY A 39 -8.43 -7.85 -28.55
C GLY A 39 -7.72 -7.43 -27.25
N THR A 40 -8.16 -6.32 -26.65
CA THR A 40 -7.69 -5.89 -25.32
C THR A 40 -8.27 -6.81 -24.26
N LEU A 41 -7.45 -7.69 -23.70
CA LEU A 41 -7.88 -8.65 -22.68
C LEU A 41 -7.29 -8.40 -21.30
N ASP A 42 -6.15 -7.71 -21.27
CA ASP A 42 -5.29 -7.72 -20.11
C ASP A 42 -5.43 -6.42 -19.33
N ILE A 43 -5.76 -6.52 -18.05
CA ILE A 43 -5.67 -5.39 -17.12
C ILE A 43 -4.84 -5.87 -15.94
N MET A 44 -3.58 -5.45 -15.91
CA MET A 44 -2.81 -5.42 -14.67
C MET A 44 -3.07 -4.07 -14.01
N LYS A 45 -3.55 -4.10 -12.78
CA LYS A 45 -3.79 -2.90 -11.98
C LYS A 45 -2.69 -2.76 -10.93
N ILE A 46 -2.11 -1.57 -10.86
CA ILE A 46 -1.13 -1.14 -9.86
C ILE A 46 -1.70 0.09 -9.17
N THR A 47 -1.94 0.00 -7.85
CA THR A 47 -2.50 1.12 -7.09
C THR A 47 -1.45 2.15 -6.69
N ASN A 48 -1.88 3.35 -6.30
CA ASN A 48 -1.00 4.43 -5.81
C ASN A 48 0.13 4.82 -6.80
N PHE A 49 -0.13 4.65 -8.09
CA PHE A 49 0.68 5.18 -9.18
C PHE A 49 0.90 6.67 -8.99
N THR A 50 2.17 7.05 -8.90
CA THR A 50 2.56 8.44 -8.72
C THR A 50 2.99 9.05 -10.05
N LYS A 51 3.97 8.43 -10.71
CA LYS A 51 4.48 8.92 -11.99
C LYS A 51 5.23 7.84 -12.77
N TYR A 52 5.37 8.10 -14.07
CA TYR A 52 6.33 7.40 -14.91
C TYR A 52 7.75 7.89 -14.63
N LEU A 53 8.70 6.98 -14.76
CA LEU A 53 10.13 7.23 -14.66
C LEU A 53 10.78 7.14 -16.04
N ASP A 54 11.85 7.91 -16.24
CA ASP A 54 12.63 7.87 -17.47
C ASP A 54 13.37 6.55 -17.57
N LYS A 55 13.03 5.78 -18.60
CA LYS A 55 13.55 4.42 -18.80
C LYS A 55 15.07 4.36 -18.94
N GLU A 56 15.68 5.42 -19.48
CA GLU A 56 17.12 5.54 -19.69
C GLU A 56 17.91 5.47 -18.37
N ASP A 57 17.31 5.91 -17.26
CA ASP A 57 17.93 5.88 -15.93
C ASP A 57 17.97 4.47 -15.32
N TYR A 58 17.19 3.54 -15.88
CA TYR A 58 17.02 2.17 -15.38
C TYR A 58 17.49 1.09 -16.37
N VAL A 59 18.22 1.47 -17.43
CA VAL A 59 18.74 0.53 -18.45
C VAL A 59 19.68 -0.54 -17.86
N ASN A 60 20.30 -0.26 -16.70
CA ASN A 60 21.14 -1.22 -15.98
C ASN A 60 20.40 -2.00 -14.88
N ALA A 61 19.10 -1.79 -14.70
CA ALA A 61 18.33 -2.42 -13.63
C ALA A 61 18.16 -3.94 -13.84
N ILE A 62 18.25 -4.39 -15.09
CA ILE A 62 18.10 -5.79 -15.48
C ILE A 62 19.06 -6.05 -16.64
N TYR A 63 19.87 -7.11 -16.54
CA TYR A 63 20.75 -7.54 -17.62
C TYR A 63 20.07 -8.69 -18.36
N PRO A 64 19.32 -8.43 -19.45
CA PRO A 64 18.47 -9.40 -20.11
C PRO A 64 19.27 -10.62 -20.63
N GLU A 65 20.55 -10.45 -20.95
CA GLU A 65 21.46 -11.53 -21.32
C GLU A 65 21.74 -12.55 -20.21
N GLU A 66 21.67 -12.16 -18.93
CA GLU A 66 21.74 -13.11 -17.79
C GLU A 66 20.54 -14.08 -17.80
N TYR A 67 19.47 -13.70 -18.51
CA TYR A 67 18.23 -14.46 -18.66
C TYR A 67 18.02 -15.02 -20.08
N GLY A 68 19.08 -15.02 -20.91
CA GLY A 68 19.07 -15.64 -22.23
C GLY A 68 18.50 -14.79 -23.37
N TYR A 69 18.19 -13.52 -23.11
CA TYR A 69 17.84 -12.55 -24.16
C TYR A 69 19.09 -12.02 -24.87
N ALA A 70 18.91 -11.41 -26.04
CA ALA A 70 20.03 -10.79 -26.75
C ALA A 70 20.52 -9.54 -25.99
N GLU A 71 21.83 -9.29 -26.03
CA GLU A 71 22.43 -8.07 -25.48
C GLU A 71 21.72 -6.82 -26.01
N GLY A 72 21.34 -5.93 -25.10
CA GLY A 72 20.60 -4.70 -25.43
C GLY A 72 19.11 -4.89 -25.71
N THR A 73 18.53 -6.06 -25.38
CA THR A 73 17.07 -6.26 -25.48
C THR A 73 16.38 -5.46 -24.38
N ASP A 74 15.61 -4.47 -24.77
CA ASP A 74 14.80 -3.71 -23.84
C ASP A 74 13.50 -4.49 -23.51
N ILE A 75 13.49 -5.12 -22.34
CA ILE A 75 12.38 -5.99 -21.89
C ILE A 75 11.40 -5.30 -20.95
N ILE A 76 11.78 -4.17 -20.33
CA ILE A 76 10.90 -3.43 -19.42
C ILE A 76 9.90 -2.66 -20.27
N THR A 77 8.61 -2.79 -19.98
CA THR A 77 7.56 -2.08 -20.72
C THR A 77 7.17 -0.77 -20.03
N HIS A 78 7.25 -0.74 -18.69
CA HIS A 78 6.86 0.38 -17.85
C HIS A 78 7.89 0.57 -16.74
N CYS A 79 8.33 1.81 -16.50
CA CYS A 79 9.10 2.20 -15.32
C CYS A 79 8.27 3.21 -14.54
N ILE A 80 7.91 2.89 -13.31
CA ILE A 80 6.98 3.71 -12.52
C ILE A 80 7.49 3.92 -11.11
N GLU A 81 7.06 5.02 -10.51
CA GLU A 81 7.22 5.33 -9.10
C GLU A 81 5.85 5.29 -8.42
N VAL A 82 5.82 4.68 -7.24
CA VAL A 82 4.66 4.57 -6.35
C VAL A 82 5.12 4.99 -4.95
N TYR A 83 4.24 5.63 -4.18
CA TYR A 83 4.56 6.10 -2.82
C TYR A 83 3.79 5.31 -1.77
N GLY A 84 4.46 5.00 -0.65
CA GLY A 84 3.87 4.30 0.49
C GLY A 84 3.73 2.81 0.24
N SER A 85 2.62 2.40 -0.38
CA SER A 85 2.34 1.00 -0.72
C SER A 85 1.70 0.90 -2.10
N THR A 86 1.74 -0.28 -2.72
CA THR A 86 1.02 -0.56 -3.97
C THR A 86 0.49 -1.97 -3.96
N THR A 87 -0.70 -2.18 -4.52
CA THR A 87 -1.29 -3.50 -4.73
C THR A 87 -1.28 -3.82 -6.23
N ILE A 88 -0.77 -5.00 -6.55
CA ILE A 88 -0.72 -5.57 -7.89
C ILE A 88 -1.85 -6.58 -7.99
N SER A 89 -2.68 -6.44 -9.03
CA SER A 89 -3.76 -7.37 -9.32
C SER A 89 -3.92 -7.55 -10.83
N THR A 90 -4.59 -8.62 -11.24
CA THR A 90 -4.93 -8.90 -12.64
C THR A 90 -6.41 -9.25 -12.74
N SER A 91 -7.07 -8.84 -13.83
CA SER A 91 -8.41 -9.33 -14.17
C SER A 91 -8.38 -10.56 -15.09
N ASP A 92 -7.18 -10.98 -15.52
CA ASP A 92 -6.99 -12.12 -16.41
C ASP A 92 -6.69 -13.39 -15.57
N PRO A 93 -7.60 -14.38 -15.56
CA PRO A 93 -7.40 -15.64 -14.83
C PRO A 93 -6.37 -16.56 -15.46
N SER A 94 -5.99 -16.33 -16.73
CA SER A 94 -4.95 -17.12 -17.40
C SER A 94 -3.54 -16.56 -17.18
N ALA A 95 -3.43 -15.39 -16.53
CA ALA A 95 -2.16 -14.75 -16.25
C ALA A 95 -1.41 -15.45 -15.13
N TYR A 96 -0.10 -15.62 -15.33
CA TYR A 96 0.84 -15.82 -14.25
C TYR A 96 1.58 -14.51 -13.99
N VAL A 97 1.45 -13.95 -12.79
CA VAL A 97 2.19 -12.76 -12.37
C VAL A 97 3.18 -13.15 -11.29
N ALA A 98 4.46 -12.87 -11.47
CA ALA A 98 5.48 -13.00 -10.42
C ALA A 98 6.01 -11.64 -10.04
N ILE A 99 6.18 -11.41 -8.74
CA ILE A 99 6.73 -10.17 -8.21
C ILE A 99 8.08 -10.47 -7.56
N TYR A 100 9.11 -9.78 -8.02
CA TYR A 100 10.48 -9.94 -7.53
C TYR A 100 10.95 -8.68 -6.81
N ARG A 101 11.63 -8.86 -5.69
CA ARG A 101 12.47 -7.81 -5.12
C ARG A 101 13.80 -7.75 -5.86
N LEU A 102 14.25 -6.53 -6.15
CA LEU A 102 15.58 -6.27 -6.68
C LEU A 102 16.46 -5.68 -5.58
N LYS A 103 17.73 -6.03 -5.60
CA LYS A 103 18.77 -5.43 -4.75
C LYS A 103 19.83 -4.77 -5.61
N GLU A 104 20.44 -3.73 -5.05
CA GLU A 104 21.58 -3.09 -5.69
C GLU A 104 22.88 -3.84 -5.35
N LEU A 105 23.62 -4.25 -6.38
CA LEU A 105 24.92 -4.88 -6.29
C LEU A 105 25.85 -4.26 -7.34
N ASP A 106 26.99 -3.72 -6.90
CA ASP A 106 27.98 -3.06 -7.75
C ASP A 106 27.40 -1.94 -8.65
N GLY A 107 26.45 -1.16 -8.11
CA GLY A 107 25.77 -0.06 -8.82
C GLY A 107 24.75 -0.55 -9.85
N LYS A 108 24.28 -1.79 -9.72
CA LYS A 108 23.32 -2.41 -10.64
C LYS A 108 22.22 -3.13 -9.88
N LEU A 109 21.00 -3.07 -10.37
CA LEU A 109 19.93 -3.87 -9.78
C LEU A 109 20.03 -5.32 -10.25
N ARG A 110 19.77 -6.23 -9.33
CA ARG A 110 19.80 -7.69 -9.52
C ARG A 110 18.63 -8.32 -8.80
N PHE A 111 18.12 -9.41 -9.35
CA PHE A 111 17.13 -10.21 -8.63
C PHE A 111 17.70 -10.63 -7.27
N ASP A 112 16.88 -10.43 -6.25
CA ASP A 112 17.17 -10.93 -4.92
C ASP A 112 16.34 -12.16 -4.62
N VAL A 113 15.02 -11.99 -4.58
CA VAL A 113 14.08 -13.02 -4.16
C VAL A 113 12.73 -12.86 -4.87
N VAL A 114 12.04 -13.98 -5.06
CA VAL A 114 10.63 -14.00 -5.45
C VAL A 114 9.81 -13.70 -4.20
N LEU A 115 9.04 -12.63 -4.21
CA LEU A 115 8.21 -12.26 -3.08
C LEU A 115 6.90 -13.04 -3.09
N ASP A 116 6.22 -13.01 -4.23
CA ASP A 116 4.90 -13.61 -4.36
C ASP A 116 4.52 -13.83 -5.83
N THR A 117 3.42 -14.55 -6.04
CA THR A 117 2.86 -14.86 -7.35
C THR A 117 1.34 -14.78 -7.34
N ILE A 118 0.77 -14.19 -8.39
CA ILE A 118 -0.66 -14.26 -8.69
C ILE A 118 -0.83 -15.35 -9.74
N GLU A 119 -1.36 -16.50 -9.33
CA GLU A 119 -1.61 -17.65 -10.21
C GLU A 119 -3.11 -17.94 -10.25
N GLY A 120 -3.72 -17.73 -11.42
CA GLY A 120 -5.10 -18.15 -11.70
C GLY A 120 -5.18 -19.51 -12.39
N ASP A 121 -6.38 -19.86 -12.84
CA ASP A 121 -6.60 -21.08 -13.61
C ASP A 121 -6.05 -20.98 -15.04
N MET A 122 -4.74 -21.19 -15.19
CA MET A 122 -4.04 -21.18 -16.48
C MET A 122 -4.62 -22.14 -17.54
N PHE A 123 -5.39 -23.14 -17.10
CA PHE A 123 -6.03 -24.14 -17.97
C PHE A 123 -7.56 -24.14 -17.83
N TYR A 124 -8.14 -23.00 -17.46
CA TYR A 124 -9.58 -22.86 -17.33
C TYR A 124 -10.32 -23.38 -18.57
N ASP A 125 -11.19 -24.39 -18.36
CA ASP A 125 -12.07 -24.93 -19.39
C ASP A 125 -13.42 -24.24 -19.32
N SER A 126 -13.69 -23.36 -20.28
CA SER A 126 -14.97 -22.68 -20.39
C SER A 126 -16.18 -23.62 -20.57
N GLU A 127 -15.96 -24.87 -20.98
CA GLU A 127 -17.02 -25.88 -21.10
C GLU A 127 -17.42 -26.50 -19.74
N SER A 128 -16.60 -26.34 -18.70
CA SER A 128 -16.88 -26.84 -17.35
C SER A 128 -18.04 -26.12 -16.65
N GLY A 129 -18.30 -24.85 -17.02
CA GLY A 129 -19.31 -24.00 -16.42
C GLY A 129 -18.97 -23.47 -15.01
N GLU A 130 -17.79 -23.79 -14.47
CA GLU A 130 -17.25 -23.16 -13.27
C GLU A 130 -16.70 -21.77 -13.64
N PRO A 131 -16.74 -20.76 -12.77
CA PRO A 131 -16.08 -19.49 -13.04
C PRO A 131 -14.55 -19.66 -12.92
N PRO A 132 -13.75 -18.98 -13.75
CA PRO A 132 -12.29 -19.04 -13.65
C PRO A 132 -11.80 -18.42 -12.33
N VAL A 133 -10.81 -19.04 -11.70
CA VAL A 133 -10.17 -18.49 -10.50
C VAL A 133 -9.03 -17.55 -10.89
N ILE A 134 -8.96 -16.41 -10.20
CA ILE A 134 -7.83 -15.47 -10.27
C ILE A 134 -7.08 -15.58 -8.94
N GLY A 135 -5.75 -15.61 -8.99
CA GLY A 135 -4.92 -15.61 -7.79
C GLY A 135 -5.09 -14.34 -6.96
N ASP A 136 -4.69 -14.40 -5.69
CA ASP A 136 -4.82 -13.27 -4.77
C ASP A 136 -3.92 -12.09 -5.19
N PRO A 137 -4.37 -10.84 -5.01
CA PRO A 137 -3.56 -9.67 -5.28
C PRO A 137 -2.39 -9.55 -4.30
N VAL A 138 -1.27 -8.98 -4.76
CA VAL A 138 -0.03 -8.87 -3.99
C VAL A 138 0.20 -7.42 -3.60
N THR A 139 0.39 -7.15 -2.31
CA THR A 139 0.65 -5.80 -1.81
C THR A 139 2.11 -5.63 -1.43
N LEU A 140 2.74 -4.60 -1.99
CA LEU A 140 4.09 -4.16 -1.68
C LEU A 140 4.02 -2.98 -0.73
N THR A 141 4.73 -3.07 0.38
CA THR A 141 4.75 -2.05 1.44
C THR A 141 6.17 -1.56 1.75
N GLU A 142 7.18 -2.35 1.42
CA GLU A 142 8.57 -2.00 1.68
C GLU A 142 9.12 -1.11 0.56
N PRO A 143 9.73 0.05 0.87
CA PRO A 143 10.42 0.82 -0.15
C PRO A 143 11.53 0.02 -0.82
N GLY A 144 11.69 0.21 -2.12
CA GLY A 144 12.70 -0.52 -2.88
C GLY A 144 12.36 -0.63 -4.35
N TYR A 145 13.11 -1.49 -5.02
CA TYR A 145 12.98 -1.74 -6.44
C TYR A 145 12.37 -3.12 -6.66
N TYR A 146 11.34 -3.16 -7.50
CA TYR A 146 10.59 -4.36 -7.80
C TYR A 146 10.52 -4.56 -9.30
N LEU A 147 10.52 -5.83 -9.70
CA LEU A 147 10.16 -6.23 -11.04
C LEU A 147 8.90 -7.07 -10.97
N ILE A 148 7.86 -6.61 -11.67
CA ILE A 148 6.67 -7.41 -11.89
C ILE A 148 6.81 -8.04 -13.27
N TYR A 149 6.70 -9.35 -13.30
CA TYR A 149 6.69 -10.18 -14.47
C TYR A 149 5.28 -10.69 -14.67
N LYS A 150 4.70 -10.43 -15.84
CA LYS A 150 3.48 -11.12 -16.28
C LYS A 150 3.83 -12.00 -17.45
N GLN A 151 3.38 -13.25 -17.38
CA GLN A 151 3.43 -14.20 -18.45
C GLN A 151 2.03 -14.57 -18.90
N TYR A 152 1.86 -14.57 -20.21
CA TYR A 152 0.66 -15.04 -20.89
C TYR A 152 1.03 -16.16 -21.88
N ASP A 153 0.49 -17.36 -21.60
CA ASP A 153 0.90 -18.62 -22.23
C ASP A 153 2.45 -18.76 -22.29
N ALA A 154 3.00 -19.56 -23.20
CA ALA A 154 4.43 -19.80 -23.28
C ALA A 154 5.28 -18.63 -23.83
N PHE A 155 4.70 -17.48 -24.22
CA PHE A 155 5.42 -16.52 -25.08
C PHE A 155 5.21 -15.02 -24.85
N ASP A 156 4.11 -14.55 -24.26
CA ASP A 156 3.85 -13.11 -24.14
C ASP A 156 4.25 -12.62 -22.74
N LEU A 157 5.17 -11.65 -22.71
CA LEU A 157 5.85 -11.22 -21.49
C LEU A 157 5.78 -9.71 -21.29
N THR A 158 5.21 -9.29 -20.17
CA THR A 158 5.24 -7.90 -19.70
C THR A 158 6.17 -7.81 -18.51
N TYR A 159 7.10 -6.85 -18.55
CA TYR A 159 7.89 -6.49 -17.37
C TYR A 159 7.58 -5.06 -16.95
N VAL A 160 7.25 -4.87 -15.67
CA VAL A 160 7.00 -3.56 -15.07
C VAL A 160 8.02 -3.34 -13.97
N PHE A 161 8.84 -2.31 -14.12
CA PHE A 161 9.75 -1.85 -13.09
C PHE A 161 9.01 -0.88 -12.17
N VAL A 162 9.05 -1.16 -10.88
CA VAL A 162 8.42 -0.34 -9.85
C VAL A 162 9.47 0.12 -8.85
N LYS A 163 9.60 1.43 -8.69
CA LYS A 163 10.29 2.05 -7.57
C LYS A 163 9.24 2.41 -6.53
N LEU A 164 9.22 1.66 -5.43
CA LEU A 164 8.39 1.99 -4.27
C LEU A 164 9.17 2.92 -3.35
N VAL A 165 8.68 4.14 -3.20
CA VAL A 165 9.27 5.17 -2.34
C VAL A 165 8.49 5.17 -1.04
N ALA A 166 9.21 5.33 0.08
CA ALA A 166 8.55 5.55 1.37
C ALA A 166 7.62 6.76 1.27
N SER A 167 6.49 6.72 1.97
CA SER A 167 5.73 7.94 2.21
C SER A 167 6.66 8.98 2.83
N GLU A 168 6.80 10.17 2.24
CA GLU A 168 7.65 11.23 2.81
C GLU A 168 7.10 11.62 4.19
N GLU A 169 7.87 11.36 5.25
CA GLU A 169 7.90 12.27 6.40
C GLU A 169 8.80 13.44 5.98
N GLU A 170 8.26 14.67 5.92
CA GLU A 170 9.13 15.83 5.74
C GLU A 170 10.14 15.89 6.90
N PRO A 171 11.45 15.95 6.62
CA PRO A 171 12.45 16.03 7.67
C PRO A 171 12.39 17.40 8.34
N VAL A 172 12.25 17.42 9.66
CA VAL A 172 12.46 18.62 10.47
C VAL A 172 13.93 19.03 10.37
N GLU A 173 14.23 20.08 9.61
CA GLU A 173 15.53 20.76 9.67
C GLU A 173 15.71 21.35 11.09
N VAL A 174 16.51 20.70 11.91
CA VAL A 174 17.04 21.30 13.14
C VAL A 174 18.32 22.05 12.76
N THR A 175 18.23 23.38 12.67
CA THR A 175 19.40 24.25 12.61
C THR A 175 20.07 24.27 13.99
N GLU A 176 21.20 23.58 14.13
CA GLU A 176 22.03 23.68 15.34
C GLU A 176 22.89 24.95 15.30
N GLU A 177 22.67 25.83 16.28
CA GLU A 177 23.54 26.96 16.60
C GLU A 177 24.81 26.50 17.32
N GLU A 178 25.92 27.11 16.92
CA GLU A 178 27.29 26.93 17.40
C GLU A 178 27.49 27.50 18.82
N VAL A 179 28.03 26.70 19.77
CA VAL A 179 28.73 27.21 20.96
C VAL A 179 29.98 26.39 21.25
N VAL A 180 31.07 27.12 21.48
CA VAL A 180 32.48 26.70 21.60
C VAL A 180 32.89 26.51 23.07
N GLU A 181 33.97 25.73 23.29
CA GLU A 181 34.90 25.60 24.45
C GLU A 181 34.79 24.28 25.25
N GLU A 182 35.83 23.61 25.73
CA GLU A 182 37.28 23.46 25.46
C GLU A 182 37.71 22.22 26.30
N ALA A 183 38.48 21.29 25.70
CA ALA A 183 39.45 20.27 26.20
C ALA A 183 39.34 19.66 27.64
N VAL A 184 39.59 18.36 27.93
CA VAL A 184 40.81 17.52 27.73
C VAL A 184 40.55 16.05 28.20
N GLU A 185 41.25 15.09 27.56
CA GLU A 185 41.73 13.74 28.01
C GLU A 185 40.89 12.43 27.86
N GLU A 186 41.27 11.70 26.79
CA GLU A 186 41.76 10.30 26.66
C GLU A 186 40.99 9.04 27.15
N GLU A 187 40.97 8.07 26.22
CA GLU A 187 40.78 6.60 26.28
C GLU A 187 39.39 6.01 26.59
N ALA A 188 38.71 5.48 25.57
CA ALA A 188 38.83 4.07 25.15
C ALA A 188 37.86 3.80 23.98
N VAL A 189 38.36 3.18 22.92
CA VAL A 189 37.59 2.78 21.74
C VAL A 189 36.85 1.49 22.08
N GLU A 190 35.52 1.56 22.16
CA GLU A 190 34.64 0.42 21.87
C GLU A 190 33.78 0.79 20.65
N GLU A 191 33.85 -0.10 19.67
CA GLU A 191 33.14 -0.08 18.41
C GLU A 191 31.65 -0.33 18.69
N GLU A 192 30.86 0.73 18.81
CA GLU A 192 29.40 0.64 18.84
C GLU A 192 28.92 0.51 17.39
N ALA A 193 28.53 -0.71 17.04
CA ALA A 193 27.88 -1.03 15.78
C ALA A 193 26.61 -0.18 15.65
N ALA A 194 26.56 0.63 14.60
CA ALA A 194 25.36 1.36 14.21
C ALA A 194 24.24 0.33 13.96
N GLU A 195 23.19 0.38 14.78
CA GLU A 195 21.96 -0.36 14.53
C GLU A 195 21.31 0.20 13.25
N GLU A 196 21.09 -0.68 12.28
CA GLU A 196 20.22 -0.44 11.12
C GLU A 196 18.79 -0.14 11.61
N PRO A 197 18.04 0.74 10.92
CA PRO A 197 16.68 1.06 11.33
C PRO A 197 15.79 -0.18 11.24
N ALA A 198 15.13 -0.52 12.34
CA ALA A 198 14.27 -1.68 12.46
C ALA A 198 13.09 -1.61 11.47
N GLU A 199 12.99 -2.63 10.63
CA GLU A 199 11.83 -3.00 9.83
C GLU A 199 10.61 -3.21 10.75
N VAL A 200 9.55 -2.39 10.63
CA VAL A 200 8.37 -2.48 11.49
C VAL A 200 7.45 -3.61 11.00
N VAL A 201 7.79 -4.85 11.35
CA VAL A 201 6.87 -5.99 11.27
C VAL A 201 5.78 -5.77 12.33
N LEU A 202 4.50 -5.78 11.95
CA LEU A 202 3.40 -5.62 12.91
C LEU A 202 3.44 -6.75 13.95
N ALA A 203 3.75 -6.38 15.19
CA ALA A 203 3.87 -7.33 16.28
C ALA A 203 2.50 -7.88 16.68
N LYS A 204 2.44 -9.18 16.98
CA LYS A 204 1.25 -9.87 17.50
C LYS A 204 0.70 -9.21 18.77
N GLU A 205 1.58 -8.67 19.59
CA GLU A 205 1.25 -7.86 20.76
C GLU A 205 1.99 -6.53 20.62
N ALA A 206 1.35 -5.43 20.97
CA ALA A 206 1.94 -4.10 20.98
C ALA A 206 1.53 -3.34 22.24
N THR A 207 2.30 -2.32 22.61
CA THR A 207 1.94 -1.41 23.69
C THR A 207 1.13 -0.25 23.11
N ALA A 208 -0.10 -0.09 23.59
CA ALA A 208 -0.96 1.04 23.26
C ALA A 208 -0.84 2.13 24.32
N LYS A 209 -0.34 3.30 23.93
CA LYS A 209 -0.14 4.45 24.81
C LYS A 209 -1.28 5.46 24.60
N PRO A 210 -2.07 5.84 25.63
CA PRO A 210 -3.12 6.82 25.45
C PRO A 210 -2.59 8.12 24.82
N THR A 211 -3.30 8.64 23.82
CA THR A 211 -2.96 9.93 23.21
C THR A 211 -3.63 11.06 23.95
N THR A 212 -2.92 12.18 24.12
CA THR A 212 -3.48 13.44 24.67
C THR A 212 -3.73 14.49 23.60
N SER A 213 -3.67 14.11 22.33
CA SER A 213 -3.90 14.99 21.18
C SER A 213 -5.34 15.48 21.15
N ASN A 214 -5.54 16.75 20.81
CA ASN A 214 -6.88 17.27 20.55
C ASN A 214 -7.40 16.67 19.24
N VAL A 215 -8.70 16.37 19.16
CA VAL A 215 -9.32 15.87 17.92
C VAL A 215 -10.44 16.80 17.51
N LEU A 216 -10.39 17.28 16.26
CA LEU A 216 -11.42 18.09 15.65
C LEU A 216 -12.12 17.28 14.55
N VAL A 217 -13.44 17.13 14.62
CA VAL A 217 -14.26 16.59 13.53
C VAL A 217 -15.01 17.75 12.88
N ASP A 218 -14.71 18.03 11.62
CA ASP A 218 -15.23 19.20 10.88
C ASP A 218 -15.05 20.52 11.66
N GLY A 219 -13.90 20.66 12.32
CA GLY A 219 -13.56 21.83 13.14
C GLY A 219 -14.19 21.87 14.53
N VAL A 220 -14.96 20.85 14.92
CA VAL A 220 -15.57 20.73 16.25
C VAL A 220 -14.75 19.78 17.12
N GLU A 221 -14.38 20.23 18.33
CA GLU A 221 -13.62 19.42 19.27
C GLU A 221 -14.43 18.23 19.79
N VAL A 222 -13.83 17.03 19.72
CA VAL A 222 -14.41 15.76 20.16
C VAL A 222 -13.37 15.00 20.97
N ASN A 223 -13.77 14.50 22.14
CA ASN A 223 -12.89 13.69 22.97
C ASN A 223 -13.00 12.21 22.57
N PHE A 224 -11.87 11.61 22.24
CA PHE A 224 -11.76 10.18 21.96
C PHE A 224 -10.87 9.50 23.01
N GLU A 225 -11.20 8.26 23.33
CA GLU A 225 -10.20 7.30 23.80
C GLU A 225 -9.44 6.77 22.58
N ALA A 226 -8.20 7.22 22.41
CA ALA A 226 -7.33 6.84 21.31
C ALA A 226 -5.93 6.52 21.82
N TYR A 227 -5.22 5.69 21.07
CA TYR A 227 -3.91 5.17 21.46
C TYR A 227 -2.88 5.39 20.36
N ASN A 228 -1.66 5.69 20.76
CA ASN A 228 -0.49 5.59 19.91
C ASN A 228 0.04 4.15 19.98
N ILE A 229 0.15 3.50 18.83
CA ILE A 229 0.74 2.17 18.67
C ILE A 229 1.71 2.26 17.49
N ASN A 230 2.98 1.94 17.71
CA ASN A 230 4.04 2.04 16.69
C ASN A 230 4.00 3.39 15.96
N ASP A 231 3.98 4.49 16.73
CA ASP A 231 3.97 5.88 16.26
C ASP A 231 2.75 6.31 15.43
N ASN A 232 1.71 5.49 15.35
CA ASN A 232 0.47 5.79 14.64
C ASN A 232 -0.70 5.99 15.62
N ASN A 233 -1.65 6.85 15.28
CA ASN A 233 -2.85 7.07 16.09
C ASN A 233 -3.94 6.05 15.72
N TYR A 234 -4.34 5.23 16.69
CA TYR A 234 -5.35 4.20 16.59
C TYR A 234 -6.62 4.61 17.32
N PHE A 235 -7.74 4.50 16.63
CA PHE A 235 -9.06 4.89 17.11
C PHE A 235 -10.00 3.70 17.11
N LYS A 236 -10.88 3.66 18.11
CA LYS A 236 -11.93 2.65 18.20
C LYS A 236 -12.84 2.79 16.98
N LEU A 237 -12.96 1.72 16.18
CA LEU A 237 -13.69 1.77 14.90
C LEU A 237 -15.15 2.22 15.06
N ARG A 238 -15.81 1.77 16.13
CA ARG A 238 -17.21 2.12 16.42
C ARG A 238 -17.37 3.58 16.86
N ASP A 239 -16.35 4.18 17.48
CA ASP A 239 -16.37 5.60 17.83
C ASP A 239 -16.30 6.47 16.56
N LEU A 240 -15.47 6.05 15.59
CA LEU A 240 -15.41 6.70 14.28
C LEU A 240 -16.75 6.57 13.52
N ALA A 241 -17.32 5.36 13.45
CA ALA A 241 -18.62 5.16 12.79
C ALA A 241 -19.74 5.99 13.46
N TYR A 242 -19.72 6.09 14.79
CA TYR A 242 -20.66 6.88 15.55
C TYR A 242 -20.54 8.38 15.27
N ILE A 243 -19.32 8.94 15.33
CA ILE A 243 -19.12 10.38 15.19
C ILE A 243 -19.34 10.88 13.75
N LEU A 244 -19.05 10.01 12.75
CA LEU A 244 -19.24 10.33 11.33
C LEU A 244 -20.66 10.04 10.84
N SER A 245 -21.52 9.49 11.70
CA SER A 245 -22.93 9.25 11.37
C SER A 245 -23.62 10.55 10.94
N LYS A 246 -24.39 10.49 9.85
CA LYS A 246 -25.08 11.62 9.19
C LYS A 246 -24.19 12.60 8.43
N THR A 247 -22.89 12.31 8.32
CA THR A 247 -21.99 13.02 7.39
C THR A 247 -21.99 12.34 6.01
N ALA A 248 -21.30 12.93 5.04
CA ALA A 248 -21.10 12.31 3.73
C ALA A 248 -20.27 11.01 3.80
N ASN A 249 -19.46 10.86 4.85
CA ASN A 249 -18.56 9.73 5.08
C ASN A 249 -19.08 8.75 6.14
N GLN A 250 -20.40 8.73 6.38
CA GLN A 250 -21.00 7.75 7.30
C GLN A 250 -20.79 6.31 6.80
N PHE A 251 -20.64 5.37 7.73
CA PHE A 251 -20.58 3.94 7.44
C PHE A 251 -21.11 3.12 8.63
N GLU A 252 -21.65 1.94 8.34
CA GLU A 252 -22.07 0.96 9.35
C GLU A 252 -20.93 0.01 9.69
N VAL A 253 -20.92 -0.52 10.92
CA VAL A 253 -19.95 -1.53 11.40
C VAL A 253 -20.71 -2.76 11.90
N GLU A 254 -20.73 -3.80 11.07
CA GLU A 254 -21.34 -5.07 11.40
C GLU A 254 -20.28 -6.08 11.85
N TRP A 255 -20.61 -6.85 12.88
CA TRP A 255 -19.77 -7.94 13.36
C TRP A 255 -20.44 -9.28 13.08
N ASP A 256 -19.80 -10.10 12.24
CA ASP A 256 -20.18 -11.50 12.06
C ASP A 256 -19.40 -12.36 13.06
N ALA A 257 -20.05 -12.70 14.16
CA ALA A 257 -19.44 -13.54 15.20
C ALA A 257 -19.17 -14.98 14.77
N VAL A 258 -19.87 -15.49 13.75
CA VAL A 258 -19.70 -16.88 13.27
C VAL A 258 -18.43 -16.98 12.44
N ASN A 259 -18.26 -16.06 11.51
CA ASN A 259 -17.12 -16.04 10.59
C ASN A 259 -15.94 -15.20 11.11
N LYS A 260 -16.12 -14.47 12.22
CA LYS A 260 -15.16 -13.52 12.79
C LYS A 260 -14.76 -12.46 11.77
N VAL A 261 -15.76 -11.80 11.20
CA VAL A 261 -15.60 -10.83 10.13
C VAL A 261 -16.14 -9.47 10.56
N ILE A 262 -15.40 -8.42 10.23
CA ILE A 262 -15.83 -7.03 10.36
C ILE A 262 -16.33 -6.58 8.99
N ASN A 263 -17.61 -6.25 8.85
CA ASN A 263 -18.14 -5.66 7.63
C ASN A 263 -18.35 -4.17 7.84
N LEU A 264 -17.81 -3.39 6.91
CA LEU A 264 -17.99 -1.95 6.83
C LEU A 264 -18.86 -1.64 5.62
N VAL A 265 -19.94 -0.88 5.81
CA VAL A 265 -20.87 -0.54 4.72
C VAL A 265 -20.90 0.96 4.55
N ARG A 266 -20.31 1.46 3.45
CA ARG A 266 -20.21 2.90 3.17
C ARG A 266 -21.59 3.49 2.90
N GLY A 267 -21.78 4.74 3.31
CA GLY A 267 -23.02 5.49 3.10
C GLY A 267 -24.20 5.02 3.94
N GLN A 268 -24.08 3.93 4.71
CA GLN A 268 -25.08 3.48 5.67
C GLN A 268 -24.89 4.20 7.01
N GLU A 269 -25.98 4.64 7.63
CA GLU A 269 -25.94 5.26 8.96
C GLU A 269 -25.57 4.20 10.01
N TYR A 270 -24.62 4.52 10.90
CA TYR A 270 -24.21 3.64 11.98
C TYR A 270 -25.33 3.40 13.01
N THR A 271 -25.49 2.15 13.44
CA THR A 271 -26.43 1.76 14.49
C THR A 271 -25.71 1.61 15.83
N PRO A 272 -25.95 2.50 16.82
CA PRO A 272 -25.30 2.41 18.12
C PRO A 272 -25.64 1.11 18.86
N VAL A 273 -24.61 0.45 19.39
CA VAL A 273 -24.69 -0.78 20.19
C VAL A 273 -24.39 -0.56 21.67
N GLY A 274 -23.98 0.65 22.05
CA GLY A 274 -23.62 1.04 23.41
C GLY A 274 -22.11 0.95 23.65
N GLY A 275 -21.57 1.89 24.44
CA GLY A 275 -20.14 2.02 24.71
C GLY A 275 -19.38 2.94 23.75
N GLU A 276 -20.04 3.47 22.72
CA GLU A 276 -19.42 4.43 21.82
C GLU A 276 -19.10 5.74 22.53
N MET A 277 -17.94 6.31 22.20
CA MET A 277 -17.39 7.54 22.78
C MET A 277 -17.17 7.48 24.30
N GLU A 278 -17.27 6.29 24.93
CA GLU A 278 -16.88 6.11 26.32
C GLU A 278 -15.36 6.22 26.46
N ILE A 279 -14.94 6.97 27.49
CA ILE A 279 -13.55 7.19 27.87
C ILE A 279 -13.35 6.57 29.25
N SER A 280 -12.34 5.71 29.35
CA SER A 280 -11.95 5.03 30.59
C SER A 280 -11.47 6.04 31.64
N GLU A 281 -11.84 5.84 32.91
CA GLU A 281 -11.51 6.77 34.00
C GLU A 281 -9.98 6.90 34.24
N ASP A 282 -9.25 5.79 34.04
CA ASP A 282 -7.80 5.70 34.25
C ASP A 282 -7.09 5.28 32.96
N LEU A 283 -6.98 6.19 32.00
CA LEU A 283 -6.21 5.96 30.76
C LEU A 283 -4.72 5.73 31.08
N ALA A 284 -4.27 4.49 30.86
CA ALA A 284 -2.89 4.08 31.03
C ALA A 284 -2.42 3.27 29.81
N GLU A 285 -1.11 3.02 29.73
CA GLU A 285 -0.58 2.09 28.73
C GLU A 285 -1.22 0.71 28.91
N ILE A 286 -1.65 0.12 27.79
CA ILE A 286 -2.35 -1.17 27.77
C ILE A 286 -1.79 -2.07 26.67
N ASN A 287 -1.86 -3.38 26.87
CA ASN A 287 -1.50 -4.34 25.84
C ASN A 287 -2.57 -4.37 24.75
N ALA A 288 -2.12 -4.35 23.51
CA ALA A 288 -2.93 -4.40 22.32
C ALA A 288 -2.57 -5.65 21.51
N SER A 289 -3.56 -6.47 21.20
CA SER A 289 -3.35 -7.73 20.46
C SER A 289 -3.71 -7.56 18.99
N LEU A 290 -2.88 -8.02 18.07
CA LEU A 290 -3.14 -7.90 16.63
C LEU A 290 -4.49 -8.56 16.30
N ASN A 291 -5.35 -7.83 15.59
CA ASN A 291 -6.63 -8.35 15.14
C ASN A 291 -6.44 -9.14 13.84
N GLU A 292 -6.83 -10.41 13.86
CA GLU A 292 -6.73 -11.33 12.72
C GLU A 292 -8.08 -11.52 11.99
N SER A 293 -9.09 -10.70 12.32
CA SER A 293 -10.40 -10.78 11.66
C SER A 293 -10.28 -10.31 10.22
N LYS A 294 -10.98 -10.99 9.31
CA LYS A 294 -11.16 -10.47 7.95
C LYS A 294 -12.01 -9.20 8.00
N ILE A 295 -11.70 -8.27 7.11
CA ILE A 295 -12.40 -7.00 7.01
C ILE A 295 -12.94 -6.88 5.60
N PHE A 296 -14.22 -6.57 5.47
CA PHE A 296 -14.84 -6.31 4.19
C PHE A 296 -15.35 -4.88 4.16
N VAL A 297 -15.20 -4.23 3.02
CA VAL A 297 -15.84 -2.94 2.76
C VAL A 297 -16.71 -3.08 1.53
N ASP A 298 -18.01 -2.85 1.70
CA ASP A 298 -19.02 -3.01 0.65
C ASP A 298 -18.98 -4.40 -0.03
N GLY A 299 -18.57 -5.43 0.72
CA GLY A 299 -18.48 -6.82 0.26
C GLY A 299 -17.14 -7.20 -0.39
N GLU A 300 -16.18 -6.28 -0.49
CA GLU A 300 -14.81 -6.55 -0.93
C GLU A 300 -13.88 -6.75 0.27
N GLU A 301 -13.13 -7.86 0.31
CA GLU A 301 -12.15 -8.11 1.36
C GLU A 301 -10.98 -7.14 1.23
N ILE A 302 -10.64 -6.43 2.31
CA ILE A 302 -9.48 -5.55 2.37
C ILE A 302 -8.61 -5.90 3.57
N TYR A 303 -7.37 -5.42 3.55
CA TYR A 303 -6.48 -5.49 4.70
C TYR A 303 -6.36 -4.12 5.36
N LEU A 304 -6.67 -4.05 6.65
CA LEU A 304 -6.35 -2.91 7.52
C LEU A 304 -5.71 -3.44 8.80
N ALA A 305 -4.60 -2.81 9.19
CA ALA A 305 -3.98 -3.11 10.48
C ALA A 305 -4.91 -2.67 11.62
N ALA A 306 -5.23 -3.61 12.51
CA ALA A 306 -6.07 -3.35 13.66
C ALA A 306 -5.54 -4.07 14.89
N TYR A 307 -5.78 -3.48 16.06
CA TYR A 307 -5.50 -4.09 17.35
C TYR A 307 -6.78 -4.22 18.16
N THR A 308 -6.87 -5.29 18.95
CA THR A 308 -7.93 -5.52 19.91
C THR A 308 -7.45 -5.09 21.29
N ILE A 309 -8.14 -4.11 21.88
CA ILE A 309 -7.89 -3.57 23.23
C ILE A 309 -9.23 -3.62 23.98
N ASP A 310 -9.25 -4.30 25.13
CA ASP A 310 -10.44 -4.49 25.97
C ASP A 310 -11.71 -4.93 25.21
N GLY A 311 -11.52 -5.80 24.20
CA GLY A 311 -12.61 -6.34 23.38
C GLY A 311 -13.11 -5.41 22.27
N ASN A 312 -12.51 -4.24 22.10
CA ASN A 312 -12.80 -3.31 21.02
C ASN A 312 -11.70 -3.32 19.95
N ASN A 313 -12.08 -3.06 18.69
CA ASN A 313 -11.16 -3.03 17.57
C ASN A 313 -10.73 -1.59 17.28
N TYR A 314 -9.43 -1.36 17.37
CA TYR A 314 -8.77 -0.08 17.15
C TYR A 314 -8.01 -0.13 15.83
N PHE A 315 -8.21 0.89 14.99
CA PHE A 315 -7.64 0.97 13.65
C PHE A 315 -6.82 2.24 13.50
N LYS A 316 -5.77 2.17 12.69
CA LYS A 316 -5.00 3.37 12.31
C LYS A 316 -5.93 4.37 11.63
N LEU A 317 -6.07 5.56 12.21
CA LEU A 317 -7.06 6.55 11.80
C LEU A 317 -6.92 6.93 10.32
N ARG A 318 -5.67 7.11 9.85
CA ARG A 318 -5.38 7.48 8.47
C ARG A 318 -5.85 6.42 7.48
N ASP A 319 -5.69 5.15 7.81
CA ASP A 319 -6.08 4.05 6.93
C ASP A 319 -7.61 3.96 6.84
N VAL A 320 -8.31 4.16 7.96
CA VAL A 320 -9.79 4.26 7.96
C VAL A 320 -10.24 5.48 7.15
N GLY A 321 -9.55 6.62 7.28
CA GLY A 321 -9.83 7.83 6.49
C GLY A 321 -9.72 7.60 4.99
N GLN A 322 -8.65 6.95 4.55
CA GLN A 322 -8.47 6.57 3.14
C GLN A 322 -9.60 5.67 2.64
N VAL A 323 -9.97 4.66 3.44
CA VAL A 323 -11.02 3.70 3.05
C VAL A 323 -12.41 4.32 3.07
N MET A 324 -12.73 5.20 4.03
CA MET A 324 -14.05 5.81 4.19
C MET A 324 -14.18 7.16 3.47
N GLY A 325 -13.09 7.66 2.89
CA GLY A 325 -13.05 8.88 2.10
C GLY A 325 -13.11 10.17 2.92
N PHE A 326 -12.62 10.17 4.16
CA PHE A 326 -12.45 11.40 4.97
C PHE A 326 -10.97 11.73 5.15
N GLU A 327 -10.65 13.02 5.19
CA GLU A 327 -9.27 13.48 5.33
C GLU A 327 -8.84 13.49 6.81
N VAL A 328 -7.58 13.13 7.04
CA VAL A 328 -6.95 13.19 8.37
C VAL A 328 -5.76 14.14 8.34
N THR A 329 -5.83 15.23 9.09
CA THR A 329 -4.77 16.23 9.19
C THR A 329 -4.09 16.19 10.55
N TRP A 330 -2.86 16.71 10.62
CA TRP A 330 -2.11 16.86 11.85
C TRP A 330 -1.51 18.26 11.94
N ASP A 331 -1.81 18.96 13.02
CA ASP A 331 -1.16 20.22 13.41
C ASP A 331 -0.18 19.93 14.55
N SER A 332 1.11 20.05 14.26
CA SER A 332 2.20 19.77 15.20
C SER A 332 2.37 20.85 16.28
N GLU A 333 1.98 22.09 16.00
CA GLU A 333 2.07 23.21 16.95
C GLU A 333 1.04 23.04 18.06
N THR A 334 -0.19 22.70 17.68
CA THR A 334 -1.30 22.54 18.62
C THR A 334 -1.52 21.09 19.07
N LYS A 335 -0.79 20.13 18.50
CA LYS A 335 -0.96 18.68 18.69
C LYS A 335 -2.40 18.25 18.40
N THR A 336 -2.94 18.73 17.29
CA THR A 336 -4.34 18.54 16.91
C THR A 336 -4.46 17.61 15.72
N ILE A 337 -5.32 16.61 15.86
CA ILE A 337 -5.77 15.73 14.79
C ILE A 337 -7.04 16.35 14.19
N GLY A 338 -7.06 16.59 12.89
CA GLY A 338 -8.28 16.98 12.18
C GLY A 338 -8.87 15.79 11.42
N ILE A 339 -10.18 15.62 11.51
CA ILE A 339 -10.98 14.71 10.69
C ILE A 339 -11.94 15.59 9.88
N ASN A 340 -11.84 15.55 8.55
CA ASN A 340 -12.65 16.38 7.66
C ASN A 340 -13.50 15.49 6.74
N THR A 341 -14.81 15.62 6.84
CA THR A 341 -15.82 14.89 6.06
C THR A 341 -16.36 15.69 4.87
N SER A 342 -15.95 16.95 4.77
CA SER A 342 -16.34 17.86 3.69
C SER A 342 -15.22 17.90 2.66
N ILE A 343 -15.18 16.91 1.78
CA ILE A 343 -14.38 17.00 0.56
C ILE A 343 -15.19 17.85 -0.44
N GLU A 344 -14.75 19.09 -0.70
CA GLU A 344 -15.28 19.95 -1.77
C GLU A 344 -14.85 19.49 -3.16
#